data_AF-A0A023HR69-F1
#
_entry.id   AF-A0A023HR69-F1
#
_cell.length_a   1.000
_cell.length_b   1.000
_cell.length_c   1.000
_cell.angle_alpha   90.00
_cell.angle_beta   90.00
_cell.angle_gamma   90.00
#
_symmetry.space_group_name_H-M   'P 1'
#
loop_
_entity.id
_entity.type
_entity.pdbx_description
1 polymer ?
#
loop_
_entity_poly.entity_id
_entity_poly.type
_entity_poly.pdbx_seq_one_letter_code
_entity_poly.pdbx_strand_id
1 'polypeptide(L)'
;ASQEHSSLCAFDLAELAQLAGYRVECSWARQYSQRGGLDAVFYRGGSGTDSEGRRTLFRFPTDHEGRPYHVLSTKPLQQQREGKMRGELEQLLRSKLPSYMVPQTIKILDKMPVNHTGKIDRSMLSESLQQKAPPTARKRLPSTAPERAMQQIWSKVLNIESSQIGLDDGFIKLGGNSLSAMKVVSMAREEGIRLEVA
;
A
#
# COMPACT_ATOMS: atom_id res chain seq x y z
N ALA A 1 15.74 18.85 -20.68
CA ALA A 1 17.00 19.41 -20.15
C ALA A 1 16.70 20.05 -18.81
N SER A 2 16.94 19.32 -17.71
CA SER A 2 16.87 19.89 -16.36
C SER A 2 18.10 20.77 -16.21
N GLN A 3 17.91 22.09 -16.16
CA GLN A 3 19.00 23.00 -15.83
C GLN A 3 19.44 22.68 -14.39
N GLU A 4 20.72 22.33 -14.22
CA GLU A 4 21.37 22.19 -12.92
C GLU A 4 21.46 23.57 -12.26
N HIS A 5 20.34 24.02 -11.69
CA HIS A 5 20.36 25.13 -10.75
C HIS A 5 20.94 24.58 -9.45
N SER A 6 22.03 25.19 -8.98
CA SER A 6 22.56 24.91 -7.64
C SER A 6 21.44 25.11 -6.63
N SER A 7 20.96 24.03 -6.02
CA SER A 7 19.92 24.11 -5.01
C SER A 7 20.47 24.83 -3.79
N LEU A 8 19.89 25.99 -3.45
CA LEU A 8 20.23 26.70 -2.22
C LEU A 8 19.81 25.84 -1.02
N CYS A 9 20.77 25.50 -0.17
CA CYS A 9 20.49 24.85 1.10
C CYS A 9 20.05 25.89 2.15
N ALA A 10 19.59 25.41 3.31
CA ALA A 10 19.16 26.30 4.39
C ALA A 10 20.26 27.27 4.86
N PHE A 11 21.53 26.87 4.72
CA PHE A 11 22.67 27.70 5.06
C PHE A 11 22.84 28.85 4.07
N ASP A 12 22.74 28.56 2.77
CA ASP A 12 22.85 29.58 1.71
C ASP A 12 21.73 30.63 1.83
N LEU A 13 20.53 30.21 2.22
CA LEU A 13 19.41 31.12 2.47
C LEU A 13 19.66 32.02 3.69
N ALA A 14 20.33 31.52 4.72
CA ALA A 14 20.71 32.30 5.90
C ALA A 14 21.80 33.34 5.57
N GLU A 15 22.79 32.94 4.78
CA GLU A 15 23.86 33.83 4.32
C GLU A 15 23.30 34.94 3.40
N LEU A 16 22.45 34.57 2.44
CA LEU A 16 21.75 35.53 1.58
C LEU A 16 20.88 36.51 2.38
N ALA A 17 20.17 36.02 3.40
CA ALA A 17 19.39 36.89 4.28
C ALA A 17 20.29 37.92 4.97
N GLN A 18 21.40 37.47 5.54
CA GLN A 18 22.34 38.34 6.24
C GLN A 18 22.94 39.41 5.32
N LEU A 19 23.38 39.02 4.12
CA LEU A 19 23.91 39.94 3.11
C LEU A 19 22.88 40.99 2.69
N ALA A 20 21.62 40.60 2.57
CA ALA A 20 20.54 41.50 2.18
C ALA A 20 19.96 42.31 3.36
N GLY A 21 20.44 42.12 4.59
CA GLY A 21 19.94 42.80 5.80
C GLY A 21 18.59 42.29 6.29
N TYR A 22 18.24 41.05 5.96
CA TYR A 22 17.05 40.33 6.42
C TYR A 22 17.42 39.24 7.43
N ARG A 23 16.43 38.77 8.18
CA ARG A 23 16.51 37.48 8.89
C ARG A 23 15.66 36.47 8.14
N VAL A 24 16.03 35.20 8.25
CA VAL A 24 15.28 34.08 7.68
C VAL A 24 14.92 33.10 8.79
N GLU A 25 13.69 32.61 8.77
CA GLU A 25 13.26 31.43 9.52
C GLU A 25 12.90 30.36 8.50
N CYS A 26 13.48 29.17 8.68
CA CYS A 26 13.30 28.04 7.76
C CYS A 26 12.51 26.94 8.46
N SER A 27 11.56 26.34 7.75
CA SER A 27 10.87 25.14 8.18
C SER A 27 11.13 24.00 7.22
N TRP A 28 11.51 22.87 7.80
CA TRP A 28 11.40 21.58 7.15
C TRP A 28 9.96 21.10 7.29
N ALA A 29 9.07 21.60 6.43
CA ALA A 29 7.69 21.16 6.44
C ALA A 29 7.56 19.82 5.71
N ARG A 30 6.99 18.86 6.45
CA ARG A 30 6.68 17.47 6.08
C ARG A 30 5.58 17.39 5.01
N GLN A 31 5.76 18.10 3.90
CA GLN A 31 4.88 18.09 2.74
C GLN A 31 5.30 16.94 1.82
N TYR A 32 4.61 15.81 1.94
CA TYR A 32 4.80 14.67 1.04
C TYR A 32 4.63 15.09 -0.43
N SER A 33 3.85 16.13 -0.69
CA SER A 33 3.63 16.72 -2.03
C SER A 33 4.89 17.37 -2.62
N GLN A 34 5.77 17.95 -1.78
CA GLN A 34 6.96 18.69 -2.22
C GLN A 34 8.25 17.87 -2.20
N ARG A 35 8.19 16.54 -1.97
CA ARG A 35 9.35 15.62 -2.00
C ARG A 35 10.56 16.08 -1.18
N GLY A 36 10.34 16.67 0.00
CA GLY A 36 11.42 17.17 0.86
C GLY A 36 11.84 18.62 0.58
N GLY A 37 10.93 19.43 0.02
CA GLY A 37 11.10 20.88 -0.09
C GLY A 37 11.21 21.58 1.28
N LEU A 38 11.73 22.81 1.25
CA LEU A 38 11.94 23.66 2.41
C LEU A 38 11.18 24.99 2.21
N ASP A 39 10.52 25.44 3.27
CA ASP A 39 9.89 26.76 3.32
C ASP A 39 10.81 27.75 4.04
N ALA A 40 11.00 28.93 3.47
CA ALA A 40 11.82 30.01 4.06
C ALA A 40 11.04 31.33 4.08
N VAL A 41 10.98 31.98 5.24
CA VAL A 41 10.34 33.28 5.42
C VAL A 41 11.39 34.32 5.75
N PHE A 42 11.58 35.29 4.85
CA PHE A 42 12.46 36.43 5.03
C PHE A 42 11.69 37.60 5.64
N TYR A 43 12.21 38.20 6.70
CA TYR A 43 11.56 39.33 7.37
C TYR A 43 12.57 40.35 7.88
N ARG A 44 12.10 41.59 8.04
CA ARG A 44 12.89 42.74 8.48
C ARG A 44 12.26 43.29 9.76
N GLY A 45 12.83 42.95 10.91
CA GLY A 45 12.31 43.33 12.23
C GLY A 45 13.41 43.36 13.29
N GLY A 46 13.36 44.37 14.17
CA GLY A 46 14.31 44.57 15.26
C GLY A 46 14.42 43.35 16.19
N SER A 47 15.64 43.07 16.64
CA SER A 47 16.04 42.09 17.66
C SER A 47 15.35 40.73 17.71
N GLY A 48 14.75 40.19 16.64
CA GLY A 48 14.11 38.85 16.64
C GLY A 48 13.13 38.62 17.79
N THR A 49 12.70 39.70 18.44
CA THR A 49 11.91 39.77 19.65
C THR A 49 10.97 40.95 19.48
N ASP A 50 9.69 40.78 19.82
CA ASP A 50 8.75 41.89 19.91
C ASP A 50 9.29 42.94 20.90
N SER A 51 8.68 44.13 20.93
CA SER A 51 8.83 45.17 21.95
C SER A 51 8.80 44.64 23.41
N GLU A 52 8.25 43.44 23.64
CA GLU A 52 8.24 42.68 24.90
C GLU A 52 9.33 41.59 25.06
N GLY A 53 10.33 41.50 24.18
CA GLY A 53 11.41 40.51 24.28
C GLY A 53 11.04 39.08 23.83
N ARG A 54 9.90 38.88 23.15
CA ARG A 54 9.39 37.55 22.74
C ARG A 54 9.76 37.21 21.30
N ARG A 55 10.37 36.03 21.08
CA ARG A 55 10.75 35.55 19.74
C ARG A 55 9.57 35.54 18.77
N THR A 56 9.73 36.13 17.58
CA THR A 56 8.70 36.06 16.53
C THR A 56 8.59 34.63 16.02
N LEU A 57 7.45 33.98 16.27
CA LEU A 57 7.17 32.62 15.80
C LEU A 57 6.34 32.65 14.52
N PHE A 58 6.86 32.05 13.46
CA PHE A 58 6.10 31.82 12.22
C PHE A 58 5.42 30.46 12.27
N ARG A 59 4.12 30.43 11.95
CA ARG A 59 3.41 29.18 11.71
C ARG A 59 3.52 28.85 10.22
N PHE A 60 4.29 27.82 9.90
CA PHE A 60 4.41 27.34 8.53
C PHE A 60 3.18 26.50 8.15
N PRO A 61 2.67 26.62 6.91
CA PRO A 61 1.60 25.77 6.42
C PRO A 61 2.01 24.29 6.49
N THR A 62 1.06 23.40 6.78
CA THR A 62 1.33 21.96 6.77
C THR A 62 0.30 21.19 5.95
N ASP A 63 0.76 20.27 5.10
CA ASP A 63 -0.10 19.41 4.25
C ASP A 63 -1.03 18.48 5.05
N HIS A 64 -0.82 18.37 6.37
CA HIS A 64 -1.57 17.51 7.26
C HIS A 64 -2.65 18.23 8.08
N GLU A 65 -2.81 19.56 7.93
CA GLU A 65 -3.99 20.23 8.47
C GLU A 65 -5.26 19.63 7.84
N GLY A 66 -6.11 19.03 8.68
CA GLY A 66 -7.32 18.30 8.26
C GLY A 66 -7.09 16.84 7.88
N ARG A 67 -5.85 16.34 7.82
CA ARG A 67 -5.62 14.89 7.67
C ARG A 67 -5.86 14.18 9.00
N PRO A 68 -6.65 13.09 9.02
CA PRO A 68 -6.81 12.32 10.24
C PRO A 68 -5.45 11.80 10.72
N TYR A 69 -5.11 12.01 12.00
CA TYR A 69 -3.86 11.54 12.62
C TYR A 69 -3.57 10.05 12.37
N HIS A 70 -4.62 9.26 12.16
CA HIS A 70 -4.55 7.83 11.92
C HIS A 70 -3.93 7.43 10.57
N VAL A 71 -3.76 8.36 9.63
CA VAL A 71 -3.06 8.14 8.34
C VAL A 71 -1.54 8.23 8.50
N LEU A 72 -1.07 8.88 9.58
CA LEU A 72 0.35 9.08 9.89
C LEU A 72 0.92 7.99 10.82
N SER A 73 0.09 7.04 11.24
CA SER A 73 0.45 5.98 12.17
C SER A 73 0.37 4.62 11.49
N THR A 74 1.43 3.81 11.64
CA THR A 74 1.35 2.38 11.32
C THR A 74 0.46 1.73 12.38
N LYS A 75 -0.64 1.09 11.98
CA LYS A 75 -1.63 0.50 12.91
C LYS A 75 -1.52 -1.04 12.97
N PRO A 76 -0.50 -1.61 13.63
CA PRO A 76 -0.29 -3.06 13.66
C PRO A 76 -1.45 -3.82 14.32
N LEU A 77 -2.05 -3.27 15.38
CA LEU A 77 -3.20 -3.88 16.05
C LEU A 77 -4.46 -3.89 15.18
N GLN A 78 -4.65 -2.88 14.32
CA GLN A 78 -5.78 -2.85 13.40
C GLN A 78 -5.64 -3.99 12.37
N GLN A 79 -4.44 -4.20 11.82
CA GLN A 79 -4.19 -5.33 10.91
C GLN A 79 -4.45 -6.69 11.57
N GLN A 80 -4.04 -6.90 12.82
CA GLN A 80 -4.34 -8.15 13.53
C GLN A 80 -5.85 -8.35 13.75
N ARG A 81 -6.57 -7.31 14.15
CA ARG A 81 -8.03 -7.37 14.36
C ARG A 81 -8.75 -7.66 13.05
N GLU A 82 -8.36 -6.99 11.97
CA GLU A 82 -8.92 -7.23 10.63
C GLU A 82 -8.64 -8.66 10.15
N GLY A 83 -7.43 -9.18 10.37
CA GLY A 83 -7.07 -10.56 10.05
C GLY A 83 -7.92 -11.59 10.82
N LYS A 84 -8.14 -11.37 12.12
CA LYS A 84 -8.98 -12.24 12.95
C LYS A 84 -10.44 -12.21 12.48
N MET A 85 -11.01 -11.02 12.32
CA MET A 85 -12.40 -10.86 11.83
C MET A 85 -12.60 -11.48 10.46
N ARG A 86 -11.62 -11.33 9.55
CA ARG A 86 -11.66 -11.97 8.23
C ARG A 86 -11.71 -13.49 8.34
N GLY A 87 -10.86 -14.08 9.18
CA GLY A 87 -10.82 -15.53 9.38
C GLY A 87 -12.12 -16.09 9.94
N GLU A 88 -12.69 -15.42 10.95
CA GLU A 88 -13.99 -15.78 11.53
C GLU A 88 -15.13 -15.68 10.50
N LEU A 89 -15.14 -14.63 9.68
CA LEU A 89 -16.14 -14.45 8.63
C LEU A 89 -15.99 -15.50 7.52
N GLU A 90 -14.77 -15.82 7.08
CA GLU A 90 -14.53 -16.88 6.10
C GLU A 90 -15.02 -18.25 6.59
N GLN A 91 -14.78 -18.58 7.85
CA GLN A 91 -15.29 -19.83 8.45
C GLN A 91 -16.83 -19.83 8.49
N LEU A 92 -17.44 -18.73 8.91
CA LEU A 92 -18.89 -18.60 8.92
C LEU A 92 -19.49 -18.78 7.53
N LEU A 93 -18.92 -18.12 6.51
CA LEU A 93 -19.38 -18.20 5.13
C LEU A 93 -19.27 -19.63 4.59
N ARG A 94 -18.14 -20.32 4.83
CA ARG A 94 -17.96 -21.72 4.43
C ARG A 94 -18.93 -22.68 5.10
N SER A 95 -19.37 -22.38 6.32
CA SER A 95 -20.36 -23.21 7.03
C SER A 95 -21.79 -23.05 6.48
N LYS A 96 -22.09 -21.94 5.80
CA LYS A 96 -23.44 -21.59 5.34
C LYS A 96 -23.62 -21.55 3.84
N LEU A 97 -22.53 -21.43 3.08
CA LEU A 97 -22.55 -21.24 1.64
C LEU A 97 -21.74 -22.32 0.92
N PRO A 98 -22.17 -22.74 -0.28
CA PRO A 98 -21.33 -23.51 -1.19
C PRO A 98 -20.01 -22.80 -1.50
N SER A 99 -18.95 -23.58 -1.78
CA SER A 99 -17.59 -23.07 -2.00
C SER A 99 -17.50 -21.99 -3.08
N TYR A 100 -18.31 -22.05 -4.12
CA TYR A 100 -18.33 -21.06 -5.22
C TYR A 100 -18.98 -19.71 -4.86
N MET A 101 -19.71 -19.63 -3.74
CA MET A 101 -20.30 -18.37 -3.25
C MET A 101 -19.44 -17.69 -2.19
N VAL A 102 -18.37 -18.36 -1.72
CA VAL A 102 -17.44 -17.79 -0.74
C VAL A 102 -16.48 -16.83 -1.47
N PRO A 103 -16.45 -15.53 -1.12
CA PRO A 103 -15.56 -14.57 -1.77
C PRO A 103 -14.09 -14.94 -1.60
N GLN A 104 -13.30 -14.78 -2.67
CA GLN A 104 -11.85 -15.00 -2.62
C GLN A 104 -11.12 -13.92 -1.81
N THR A 105 -11.66 -12.70 -1.77
CA THR A 105 -11.09 -11.56 -1.06
C THR A 105 -12.17 -10.87 -0.24
N ILE A 106 -11.89 -10.66 1.04
CA ILE A 106 -12.74 -9.86 1.94
C ILE A 106 -11.92 -8.66 2.37
N LYS A 107 -12.44 -7.45 2.10
CA LYS A 107 -11.83 -6.19 2.49
C LYS A 107 -12.72 -5.49 3.51
N ILE A 108 -12.12 -5.08 4.62
CA ILE A 108 -12.78 -4.33 5.68
C ILE A 108 -12.63 -2.85 5.34
N LEU A 109 -13.73 -2.12 5.40
CA LEU A 109 -13.78 -0.68 5.15
C LEU A 109 -14.34 -0.01 6.39
N ASP A 110 -13.73 1.09 6.81
CA ASP A 110 -14.25 1.90 7.92
C ASP A 110 -15.59 2.55 7.56
N LYS A 111 -15.79 2.90 6.28
CA LYS A 111 -17.02 3.49 5.77
C LYS A 111 -17.28 3.04 4.33
N MET A 112 -18.55 2.78 4.02
CA MET A 112 -18.96 2.48 2.65
C MET A 112 -18.89 3.75 1.79
N PRO A 113 -18.20 3.73 0.64
CA PRO A 113 -18.20 4.86 -0.28
C PRO A 113 -19.59 4.98 -0.90
N VAL A 114 -20.14 6.19 -0.83
CA VAL A 114 -21.43 6.54 -1.40
C VAL A 114 -21.25 7.68 -2.37
N ASN A 115 -22.01 7.65 -3.46
CA ASN A 115 -22.07 8.75 -4.40
C ASN A 115 -22.92 9.92 -3.84
N HIS A 116 -22.98 11.02 -4.57
CA HIS A 116 -23.77 12.21 -4.22
C HIS A 116 -25.27 11.93 -4.04
N THR A 117 -25.79 10.83 -4.61
CA THR A 117 -27.18 10.38 -4.43
C THR A 117 -27.38 9.43 -3.26
N GLY A 118 -26.33 9.16 -2.46
CA GLY A 118 -26.36 8.25 -1.32
C GLY A 118 -26.33 6.77 -1.68
N LYS A 119 -26.23 6.42 -2.96
CA LYS A 119 -26.06 5.02 -3.40
C LYS A 119 -24.59 4.61 -3.27
N ILE A 120 -24.36 3.31 -3.07
CA ILE A 120 -23.00 2.75 -3.02
C ILE A 120 -22.28 3.03 -4.33
N ASP A 121 -21.09 3.62 -4.22
CA ASP A 121 -20.22 3.85 -5.37
C ASP A 121 -19.33 2.63 -5.62
N ARG A 122 -19.74 1.80 -6.58
CA ARG A 122 -19.01 0.58 -6.95
C ARG A 122 -17.70 0.88 -7.70
N SER A 123 -17.60 2.02 -8.38
CA SER A 123 -16.37 2.42 -9.08
C SER A 123 -15.28 2.70 -8.06
N MET A 124 -15.59 3.53 -7.07
CA MET A 124 -14.70 3.84 -5.95
C MET A 124 -14.29 2.59 -5.16
N LEU A 125 -15.21 1.65 -4.95
CA LEU A 125 -14.87 0.37 -4.32
C LEU A 125 -13.83 -0.41 -5.14
N SER A 126 -14.03 -0.50 -6.46
CA SER A 126 -13.14 -1.24 -7.36
C SER A 126 -11.74 -0.62 -7.44
N GLU A 127 -11.63 0.70 -7.49
CA GLU A 127 -10.35 1.41 -7.47
C GLU A 127 -9.61 1.19 -6.16
N SER A 128 -10.33 1.20 -5.03
CA SER A 128 -9.72 0.91 -3.73
C SER A 128 -9.13 -0.50 -3.65
N LEU A 129 -9.70 -1.48 -4.38
CA LEU A 129 -9.20 -2.85 -4.43
C LEU A 129 -7.92 -2.95 -5.27
N GLN A 130 -7.76 -2.10 -6.28
CA GLN A 130 -6.56 -2.04 -7.12
C GLN A 130 -5.38 -1.33 -6.42
N GLN A 131 -5.67 -0.45 -5.46
CA GLN A 131 -4.64 0.17 -4.63
C GLN A 131 -4.02 -0.86 -3.68
N LYS A 132 -3.00 -1.53 -4.21
CA LYS A 132 -1.97 -2.36 -3.55
C LYS A 132 -2.47 -3.04 -2.27
N ALA A 133 -2.84 -4.30 -2.41
CA ALA A 133 -2.56 -5.25 -1.33
C ALA A 133 -1.08 -5.01 -0.92
N PRO A 134 -0.77 -4.83 0.38
CA PRO A 134 0.62 -4.87 0.82
C PRO A 134 1.24 -6.15 0.24
N PRO A 135 2.53 -6.13 -0.16
CA PRO A 135 3.17 -7.31 -0.74
C PRO A 135 2.79 -8.50 0.13
N THR A 136 2.03 -9.41 -0.48
CA THR A 136 1.51 -10.60 0.18
C THR A 136 2.67 -11.21 0.95
N ALA A 137 2.42 -11.62 2.20
CA ALA A 137 3.40 -12.29 3.05
C ALA A 137 4.27 -13.18 2.17
N ARG A 138 5.59 -12.90 2.13
CA ARG A 138 6.55 -13.43 1.15
C ARG A 138 6.15 -14.85 0.77
N LYS A 139 5.60 -15.03 -0.43
CA LYS A 139 5.15 -16.34 -0.90
C LYS A 139 6.32 -17.30 -0.80
N ARG A 140 6.11 -18.46 -0.18
CA ARG A 140 7.16 -19.47 -0.08
C ARG A 140 7.45 -20.00 -1.47
N LEU A 141 8.65 -19.71 -1.96
CA LEU A 141 9.10 -20.11 -3.28
C LEU A 141 9.44 -21.60 -3.29
N PRO A 142 9.25 -22.29 -4.43
CA PRO A 142 9.64 -23.68 -4.59
C PRO A 142 11.15 -23.85 -4.44
N SER A 143 11.54 -24.76 -3.56
CA SER A 143 12.93 -25.06 -3.19
C SER A 143 13.44 -26.33 -3.85
N THR A 144 12.55 -27.30 -4.11
CA THR A 144 12.88 -28.61 -4.68
C THR A 144 12.49 -28.71 -6.16
N ALA A 145 13.10 -29.67 -6.87
CA ALA A 145 12.76 -29.96 -8.27
C ALA A 145 11.26 -30.28 -8.50
N PRO A 146 10.60 -31.18 -7.73
CA PRO A 146 9.18 -31.48 -7.93
C PRO A 146 8.28 -30.27 -7.63
N GLU A 147 8.64 -29.44 -6.65
CA GLU A 147 7.91 -28.20 -6.35
C GLU A 147 7.94 -27.21 -7.53
N ARG A 148 9.10 -27.06 -8.19
CA ARG A 148 9.23 -26.20 -9.39
C ARG A 148 8.45 -26.76 -10.57
N ALA A 149 8.50 -28.09 -10.79
CA ALA A 149 7.73 -28.74 -11.83
C ALA A 149 6.22 -28.52 -11.64
N MET A 150 5.72 -28.67 -10.41
CA MET A 150 4.32 -28.42 -10.08
C MET A 150 3.93 -26.95 -10.31
N GLN A 151 4.78 -26.00 -9.90
CA GLN A 151 4.55 -24.57 -10.12
C GLN A 151 4.45 -24.24 -11.62
N GLN A 152 5.31 -24.82 -12.44
CA GLN A 152 5.30 -24.68 -13.90
C GLN A 152 4.01 -25.25 -14.52
N ILE A 153 3.59 -26.44 -14.08
CA ILE A 153 2.33 -27.06 -14.51
C ILE A 153 1.15 -26.14 -14.17
N TRP A 154 1.08 -25.63 -12.94
CA TRP A 154 0.00 -24.73 -12.51
C TRP A 154 0.02 -23.41 -13.29
N SER A 155 1.19 -22.83 -13.51
CA SER A 155 1.36 -21.62 -14.31
C SER A 155 0.79 -21.79 -15.72
N LYS A 156 1.08 -22.92 -16.38
CA LYS A 156 0.55 -23.26 -17.71
C LYS A 156 -0.96 -23.47 -17.70
N VAL A 157 -1.51 -24.18 -16.71
CA VAL A 157 -2.96 -24.48 -16.67
C VAL A 157 -3.80 -23.25 -16.31
N LEU A 158 -3.34 -22.46 -15.34
CA LEU A 158 -4.08 -21.31 -14.82
C LEU A 158 -3.82 -20.03 -15.63
N ASN A 159 -2.83 -20.04 -16.54
CA ASN A 159 -2.38 -18.89 -17.31
C ASN A 159 -1.95 -17.72 -16.41
N ILE A 160 -1.18 -18.03 -15.36
CA ILE A 160 -0.66 -17.09 -14.37
C ILE A 160 0.87 -17.22 -14.34
N GLU A 161 1.58 -16.11 -14.14
CA GLU A 161 3.04 -16.09 -13.99
C GLU A 161 3.46 -16.98 -12.79
N SER A 162 4.43 -17.88 -12.99
CA SER A 162 5.00 -18.76 -11.96
C SER A 162 5.39 -18.06 -10.64
N SER A 163 5.98 -16.87 -10.73
CA SER A 163 6.27 -15.88 -9.68
C SER A 163 5.09 -15.58 -8.76
N GLN A 164 3.88 -15.65 -9.29
CA GLN A 164 2.65 -15.37 -8.56
C GLN A 164 2.07 -16.63 -7.88
N ILE A 165 2.70 -17.81 -8.01
CA ILE A 165 2.24 -19.07 -7.42
C ILE A 165 3.20 -19.46 -6.30
N GLY A 166 2.75 -19.36 -5.06
CA GLY A 166 3.47 -19.83 -3.87
C GLY A 166 3.13 -21.27 -3.52
N LEU A 167 4.00 -21.94 -2.76
CA LEU A 167 3.76 -23.31 -2.30
C LEU A 167 2.54 -23.46 -1.40
N ASP A 168 2.18 -22.40 -0.67
CA ASP A 168 1.06 -22.40 0.28
C ASP A 168 -0.23 -21.84 -0.36
N ASP A 169 -0.23 -21.57 -1.67
CA ASP A 169 -1.41 -21.13 -2.41
C ASP A 169 -2.32 -22.32 -2.72
N GLY A 170 -3.63 -22.15 -2.49
CA GLY A 170 -4.62 -23.15 -2.86
C GLY A 170 -4.96 -23.09 -4.35
N PHE A 171 -4.94 -24.22 -5.04
CA PHE A 171 -5.26 -24.32 -6.48
C PHE A 171 -6.57 -23.62 -6.85
N ILE A 172 -7.64 -23.88 -6.08
CA ILE A 172 -8.97 -23.28 -6.30
C ILE A 172 -8.95 -21.76 -6.01
N LYS A 173 -8.16 -21.31 -5.04
CA LYS A 173 -8.02 -19.87 -4.72
C LYS A 173 -7.37 -19.10 -5.87
N LEU A 174 -6.49 -19.74 -6.62
CA LEU A 174 -5.84 -19.17 -7.81
C LEU A 174 -6.72 -19.24 -9.08
N GLY A 175 -7.98 -19.66 -8.96
CA GLY A 175 -8.90 -19.79 -10.09
C GLY A 175 -8.96 -21.19 -10.71
N GLY A 176 -8.37 -22.19 -10.04
CA GLY A 176 -8.52 -23.59 -10.41
C GLY A 176 -9.96 -24.10 -10.25
N ASN A 177 -10.37 -24.99 -11.15
CA ASN A 177 -11.66 -25.68 -11.16
C ASN A 177 -11.45 -27.16 -11.54
N SER A 178 -12.51 -27.94 -11.61
CA SER A 178 -12.43 -29.38 -11.90
C SER A 178 -11.79 -29.69 -13.25
N LEU A 179 -12.06 -28.88 -14.29
CA LEU A 179 -11.48 -29.08 -15.63
C LEU A 179 -9.98 -28.76 -15.63
N SER A 180 -9.56 -27.67 -14.98
CA SER A 180 -8.14 -27.35 -14.84
C SER A 180 -7.42 -28.35 -13.94
N ALA A 181 -8.06 -28.90 -12.91
CA ALA A 181 -7.48 -29.98 -12.09
C ALA A 181 -7.16 -31.24 -12.93
N MET A 182 -8.08 -31.66 -13.82
CA MET A 182 -7.82 -32.77 -14.73
C MET A 182 -6.64 -32.49 -15.67
N LYS A 183 -6.53 -31.27 -16.19
CA LYS A 183 -5.37 -30.86 -17.03
C LYS A 183 -4.06 -30.90 -16.26
N VAL A 184 -4.06 -30.47 -14.99
CA VAL A 184 -2.89 -30.57 -14.11
C VAL A 184 -2.46 -32.02 -13.94
N VAL A 185 -3.38 -32.94 -13.66
CA VAL A 185 -3.07 -34.37 -13.50
C VAL A 185 -2.50 -34.96 -14.79
N SER A 186 -3.06 -34.61 -15.94
CA SER A 186 -2.54 -35.07 -17.24
C SER A 186 -1.09 -34.64 -17.46
N MET A 187 -0.78 -33.34 -17.28
CA MET A 187 0.57 -32.82 -17.49
C MET A 187 1.56 -33.28 -16.41
N ALA A 188 1.10 -33.46 -15.17
CA ALA A 188 1.93 -34.02 -14.10
C ALA A 188 2.35 -35.46 -14.43
N ARG A 189 1.46 -36.24 -15.04
CA ARG A 189 1.75 -37.62 -15.46
C ARG A 189 2.82 -37.68 -16.55
N GLU A 190 2.83 -36.72 -17.49
CA GLU A 190 3.86 -36.60 -18.51
C GLU A 190 5.24 -36.29 -17.90
N GLU A 191 5.28 -35.52 -16.82
CA GLU A 191 6.48 -35.19 -16.04
C GLU A 191 6.86 -36.30 -15.01
N GLY A 192 6.19 -37.46 -15.06
CA GLY A 192 6.44 -38.60 -14.17
C GLY A 192 5.89 -38.46 -12.74
N ILE A 193 5.07 -37.44 -12.49
CA ILE A 193 4.43 -37.18 -11.18
C ILE A 193 3.04 -37.82 -11.17
N ARG A 194 2.81 -38.77 -10.25
CA ARG A 194 1.50 -39.40 -10.08
C ARG A 194 0.63 -38.57 -9.13
N LEU A 195 -0.50 -38.08 -9.64
CA LEU A 195 -1.49 -37.32 -8.88
C LEU A 195 -2.88 -37.92 -9.11
N GLU A 196 -3.72 -37.89 -8.08
CA GLU A 196 -5.13 -38.27 -8.15
C GLU A 196 -5.99 -37.04 -7.79
N VAL A 197 -7.13 -36.88 -8.47
CA VAL A 197 -8.10 -35.83 -8.14
C VAL A 197 -9.04 -36.39 -7.08
N ALA A 198 -9.03 -35.80 -5.88
CA ALA A 198 -9.92 -36.13 -4.77
C ALA A 198 -11.05 -35.10 -4.62
#